data_AF-A0A6M0SIP6-F1
#
_entry.id   AF-A0A6M0SIP6-F1
#
_cell.length_a   1.000
_cell.length_b   1.000
_cell.length_c   1.000
_cell.angle_alpha   90.00
_cell.angle_beta   90.00
_cell.angle_gamma   90.00
#
_symmetry.space_group_name_H-M   'P 1'
#
loop_
_entity.id
_entity.type
_entity.pdbx_description
1 polymer ?
#
loop_
_entity_poly.entity_id
_entity_poly.type
_entity_poly.pdbx_seq_one_letter_code
_entity_poly.pdbx_strand_id
1 'polypeptide(L)'
;MTKNEYELKVLNSLEIVESSGSCGEIEYILIENNQANIDLLKIIGITDWEIEEECNSEDDLLDISPIVGQFATNYDARKKKFYNLRCGY
;
A
#
# COMPACT_ATOMS: atom_id res chain seq x y z
N MET A 1 -9.66 18.12 -1.05
CA MET A 1 -8.85 16.89 -1.21
C MET A 1 -9.63 16.03 -2.16
N THR A 2 -9.06 15.67 -3.31
CA THR A 2 -9.71 14.68 -4.17
C THR A 2 -9.70 13.33 -3.45
N LYS A 3 -10.60 12.42 -3.84
CA LYS A 3 -10.67 11.06 -3.29
C LYS A 3 -9.24 10.45 -3.27
N ASN A 4 -8.60 10.38 -4.45
CA ASN A 4 -7.22 9.88 -4.62
C ASN A 4 -6.14 10.54 -3.73
N GLU A 5 -6.28 11.81 -3.35
CA GLU A 5 -5.32 12.47 -2.44
C GLU A 5 -5.48 12.01 -1.00
N TYR A 6 -6.70 11.64 -0.59
CA TYR A 6 -6.99 11.09 0.73
C TYR A 6 -6.43 9.67 0.85
N GLU A 7 -6.71 8.79 -0.11
CA GLU A 7 -6.22 7.40 -0.03
C GLU A 7 -4.69 7.34 -0.06
N LEU A 8 -4.04 8.17 -0.91
CA LEU A 8 -2.58 8.28 -0.90
C LEU A 8 -2.03 8.75 0.45
N LYS A 9 -2.71 9.64 1.16
CA LYS A 9 -2.24 10.10 2.49
C LYS A 9 -2.33 9.00 3.53
N VAL A 10 -3.40 8.21 3.49
CA VAL A 10 -3.56 7.06 4.40
C VAL A 10 -2.50 6.01 4.09
N LEU A 11 -2.30 5.64 2.84
CA LEU A 11 -1.23 4.70 2.46
C LEU A 11 0.16 5.18 2.89
N ASN A 12 0.44 6.48 2.71
CA ASN A 12 1.70 7.09 3.14
C ASN A 12 1.82 7.30 4.66
N SER A 13 0.79 6.97 5.44
CA SER A 13 0.84 6.96 6.91
C SER A 13 1.23 5.60 7.48
N LEU A 14 1.14 4.54 6.67
CA LEU A 14 1.62 3.21 7.04
C LEU A 14 3.15 3.23 7.12
N GLU A 15 3.69 2.60 8.15
CA GLU A 15 5.12 2.35 8.25
C GLU A 15 5.49 1.16 7.38
N ILE A 16 6.24 1.42 6.31
CA ILE A 16 6.78 0.35 5.47
C ILE A 16 8.01 -0.24 6.17
N VAL A 17 7.89 -1.49 6.59
CA VAL A 17 8.98 -2.26 7.22
C VAL A 17 10.04 -2.56 6.16
N GLU A 18 9.62 -3.24 5.09
CA GLU A 18 10.47 -3.67 3.99
C GLU A 18 9.74 -3.55 2.65
N SER A 19 10.49 -3.40 1.56
CA SER A 19 9.92 -3.40 0.22
C SER A 19 10.98 -3.81 -0.79
N SER A 20 10.60 -4.61 -1.77
CA SER A 20 11.44 -4.95 -2.92
C SER A 20 10.75 -4.60 -4.23
N GLY A 21 11.56 -4.27 -5.21
CA GLY A 21 11.11 -4.02 -6.57
C GLY A 21 12.29 -4.05 -7.52
N SER A 22 12.05 -4.57 -8.71
CA SER A 22 13.06 -4.75 -9.74
C SER A 22 12.48 -4.41 -11.10
N CYS A 23 13.29 -3.83 -11.98
CA CYS A 23 12.90 -3.51 -13.37
C CYS A 23 11.60 -2.71 -13.53
N GLY A 24 11.21 -1.91 -12.53
CA GLY A 24 9.98 -1.11 -12.57
C GLY A 24 8.74 -1.82 -12.02
N GLU A 25 8.89 -3.03 -11.50
CA GLU A 25 7.83 -3.81 -10.88
C GLU A 25 8.04 -3.87 -9.36
N ILE A 26 6.95 -3.89 -8.61
CA ILE A 26 6.93 -4.10 -7.17
C ILE A 26 6.89 -5.61 -6.95
N GLU A 27 7.82 -6.15 -6.17
CA GLU A 27 7.82 -7.56 -5.76
C GLU A 27 7.01 -7.75 -4.48
N TYR A 28 7.23 -6.90 -3.48
CA TYR A 28 6.46 -6.88 -2.24
C TYR A 28 6.58 -5.51 -1.54
N ILE A 29 5.59 -5.20 -0.70
CA ILE A 29 5.62 -4.07 0.24
C ILE A 29 5.08 -4.56 1.58
N LEU A 30 5.95 -4.68 2.58
CA LEU A 30 5.63 -5.23 3.88
C LEU A 30 5.36 -4.12 4.90
N ILE A 31 4.24 -4.26 5.60
CA ILE A 31 3.89 -3.47 6.79
C ILE A 31 3.71 -4.42 7.98
N GLU A 32 3.76 -3.90 9.21
CA GLU A 32 3.36 -4.72 10.37
C GLU A 32 1.92 -5.19 10.23
N ASN A 33 1.68 -6.49 10.46
CA ASN A 33 0.37 -7.10 10.51
C ASN A 33 -0.26 -6.88 11.88
N ASN A 34 -0.78 -5.66 12.08
CA ASN A 34 -1.46 -5.28 13.31
C ASN A 34 -2.82 -4.63 12.99
N GLN A 35 -3.70 -4.60 14.00
CA GLN A 35 -5.06 -4.08 13.82
C GLN A 35 -5.08 -2.62 13.39
N ALA A 36 -4.13 -1.79 13.86
CA ALA A 36 -4.09 -0.38 13.50
C ALA A 36 -3.82 -0.17 12.00
N ASN A 37 -2.91 -0.96 11.43
CA ASN A 37 -2.62 -0.93 10.00
C ASN A 37 -3.79 -1.47 9.18
N ILE A 38 -4.42 -2.56 9.62
CA ILE A 38 -5.62 -3.11 8.99
C ILE A 38 -6.75 -2.07 8.99
N ASP A 39 -6.97 -1.36 10.10
CA ASP A 39 -8.00 -0.32 10.20
C ASP A 39 -7.73 0.85 9.23
N LEU A 40 -6.46 1.22 9.03
CA LEU A 40 -6.08 2.24 8.03
C LEU A 40 -6.38 1.79 6.60
N LEU A 41 -6.13 0.53 6.26
CA LEU A 41 -6.49 -0.04 4.96
C LEU A 41 -8.02 -0.04 4.76
N LYS A 42 -8.79 -0.40 5.79
CA LYS A 42 -10.26 -0.37 5.75
C LYS A 42 -10.83 1.03 5.55
N ILE A 43 -10.20 2.04 6.13
CA ILE A 43 -10.62 3.44 5.99
C ILE A 43 -10.60 3.91 4.52
N ILE A 44 -9.71 3.36 3.69
CA ILE A 44 -9.65 3.66 2.25
C ILE A 44 -10.49 2.71 1.39
N GLY A 45 -11.27 1.83 2.02
CA GLY A 45 -12.24 0.97 1.37
C GLY A 45 -11.76 -0.44 1.04
N ILE A 46 -10.58 -0.84 1.52
CA ILE A 46 -10.11 -2.23 1.40
C ILE A 46 -10.93 -3.10 2.36
N THR A 47 -11.49 -4.18 1.87
CA THR A 47 -12.32 -5.11 2.64
C THR A 47 -11.49 -6.17 3.36
N ASP A 48 -12.07 -6.77 4.41
CA ASP A 48 -11.47 -7.93 5.08
C ASP A 48 -11.16 -9.06 4.10
N TRP A 49 -12.09 -9.30 3.16
CA TRP A 49 -11.93 -10.33 2.13
C TRP A 49 -10.73 -10.05 1.21
N GLU A 50 -10.51 -8.81 0.78
CA GLU A 50 -9.32 -8.46 -0.02
C GLU A 50 -8.02 -8.63 0.77
N ILE A 51 -8.02 -8.33 2.08
CA ILE A 51 -6.84 -8.53 2.92
C ILE A 51 -6.56 -10.03 3.09
N GLU A 52 -7.58 -10.83 3.34
CA GLU A 52 -7.43 -12.27 3.59
C GLU A 52 -7.05 -13.07 2.34
N GLU A 53 -7.60 -12.71 1.18
CA GLU A 53 -7.41 -13.49 -0.06
C GLU A 53 -6.26 -12.97 -0.94
N GLU A 54 -6.01 -11.66 -0.95
CA GLU A 54 -5.01 -11.07 -1.86
C GLU A 54 -3.69 -10.77 -1.16
N CYS A 55 -3.68 -10.51 0.15
CA CYS A 55 -2.45 -10.18 0.87
C CYS A 55 -1.82 -11.42 1.49
N ASN A 56 -0.50 -11.54 1.37
CA ASN A 56 0.25 -12.58 2.07
C ASN A 56 0.64 -12.08 3.47
N SER A 57 0.50 -12.95 4.48
CA SER A 57 0.98 -12.67 5.83
C SER A 57 1.99 -13.72 6.29
N GLU A 58 3.14 -13.26 6.77
CA GLU A 58 4.25 -14.08 7.27
C GLU A 58 5.04 -13.26 8.30
N ASP A 59 5.51 -13.89 9.39
CA ASP A 59 6.35 -13.27 10.41
C ASP A 59 5.85 -11.91 10.96
N ASP A 60 4.55 -11.83 11.29
CA ASP A 60 3.89 -10.59 11.75
C ASP A 60 3.94 -9.43 10.74
N LEU A 61 4.21 -9.72 9.47
CA LEU A 61 4.17 -8.78 8.36
C LEU A 61 3.03 -9.11 7.40
N LEU A 62 2.54 -8.07 6.72
CA LEU A 62 1.51 -8.14 5.70
C LEU A 62 2.03 -7.52 4.41
N ASP A 63 2.02 -8.29 3.32
CA ASP A 63 2.33 -7.78 1.98
C ASP A 63 1.11 -7.13 1.35
N ILE A 64 1.16 -5.80 1.23
CA ILE A 64 0.07 -4.99 0.65
C ILE A 64 0.29 -4.70 -0.83
N SER A 65 1.40 -5.16 -1.43
CA SER A 65 1.69 -4.93 -2.86
C SER A 65 0.53 -5.29 -3.82
N PRO A 66 -0.30 -6.33 -3.57
CA PRO A 66 -1.37 -6.71 -4.50
C PRO A 66 -2.52 -5.70 -4.54
N ILE A 67 -2.76 -4.97 -3.44
CA ILE A 67 -3.96 -4.11 -3.28
C ILE A 67 -3.65 -2.62 -3.38
N VAL A 68 -2.40 -2.18 -3.13
CA VAL A 68 -2.05 -0.75 -3.17
C VAL A 68 -2.16 -0.11 -4.56
N GLY A 69 -2.08 -0.93 -5.62
CA GLY A 69 -2.25 -0.49 -7.01
C GLY A 69 -3.61 0.14 -7.30
N GLN A 70 -4.62 -0.13 -6.47
CA GLN A 70 -5.95 0.46 -6.58
C GLN A 70 -5.95 1.99 -6.32
N PHE A 71 -4.95 2.48 -5.56
CA PHE A 71 -4.89 3.87 -5.09
C PHE A 71 -3.63 4.60 -5.54
N ALA A 72 -2.53 3.86 -5.72
CA ALA A 72 -1.22 4.38 -6.08
C ALA A 72 -0.69 3.72 -7.34
N THR A 73 -0.20 4.53 -8.27
CA THR A 73 0.41 4.06 -9.52
C THR A 73 1.91 3.84 -9.39
N ASN A 74 2.55 4.45 -8.38
CA ASN A 74 3.99 4.40 -8.20
C ASN A 74 4.36 4.35 -6.72
N TYR A 75 5.54 3.79 -6.44
CA TYR A 75 6.15 3.72 -5.12
C TYR A 75 7.63 4.08 -5.19
N ASP A 76 8.06 5.03 -4.35
CA ASP A 76 9.47 5.42 -4.18
C ASP A 76 10.06 4.66 -3.00
N ALA A 77 10.74 3.55 -3.27
CA ALA A 77 11.35 2.69 -2.25
C ALA A 77 12.39 3.42 -1.38
N ARG A 78 13.05 4.47 -1.90
CA ARG A 78 14.03 5.24 -1.12
C ARG A 78 13.35 6.14 -0.10
N LYS A 79 12.18 6.67 -0.45
CA LYS A 79 11.38 7.53 0.43
C LYS A 79 10.34 6.77 1.24
N LYS A 80 10.10 5.49 0.91
CA LYS A 80 9.00 4.67 1.43
C LYS A 80 7.66 5.38 1.26
N LYS A 81 7.39 5.88 0.04
CA LYS A 81 6.19 6.66 -0.27
C LYS A 81 5.52 6.32 -1.58
N PHE A 82 4.20 6.23 -1.53
CA PHE A 82 3.31 6.10 -2.68
C PHE A 82 3.04 7.47 -3.31
N TYR A 83 2.94 7.50 -4.64
CA TYR A 83 2.57 8.70 -5.38
C TYR A 83 1.84 8.37 -6.68
N ASN A 84 1.10 9.36 -7.19
CA ASN A 84 0.45 9.28 -8.49
C ASN A 84 1.07 10.31 -9.44
N LEU A 85 1.58 9.84 -10.58
CA LEU A 85 1.96 10.74 -11.66
C LEU A 85 0.69 11.34 -12.25
N ARG A 86 0.63 12.68 -12.32
CA ARG A 86 -0.37 13.33 -13.16
C ARG A 86 0.07 13.12 -14.60
N CYS A 87 -0.54 12.17 -15.30
CA CYS A 87 -0.49 12.17 -16.76
C CYS A 87 -1.18 13.46 -17.23
N GLY A 88 -0.40 14.45 -17.60
CA GLY A 88 -0.90 15.63 -18.30
C GLY A 88 -1.34 15.20 -19.69
N TYR A 89 -2.62 15.42 -20.00
CA TYR A 89 -3.10 15.60 -21.36
C TYR A 89 -3.54 17.06 -21.50
#